data_AF-A0A1H3K9G8-F1
#
_entry.id   AF-A0A1H3K9G8-F1
#
_cell.length_a   1.000
_cell.length_b   1.000
_cell.length_c   1.000
_cell.angle_alpha   90.00
_cell.angle_beta   90.00
_cell.angle_gamma   90.00
#
_symmetry.space_group_name_H-M   'P 1'
#
loop_
_entity.id
_entity.type
_entity.pdbx_description
1 polymer ?
#
loop_
_entity_poly.entity_id
_entity_poly.type
_entity_poly.pdbx_seq_one_letter_code
_entity_poly.pdbx_strand_id
1 'polypeptide(L)' 'MNEKLIEKMLAKSFRQYQCKPVSKEDEEILIQSIQTLIHSEPHIDLYEAIEDIIYEYITGK' A
#
# COMPACT_ATOMS: atom_id res chain seq x y z
N MET A 1 -14.16 -2.82 0.63
CA MET A 1 -12.92 -3.65 0.59
C MET A 1 -12.52 -4.00 2.02
N ASN A 2 -11.89 -5.15 2.28
CA ASN A 2 -11.54 -5.57 3.65
C ASN A 2 -10.14 -5.05 4.02
N GLU A 3 -9.99 -4.27 5.09
CA GLU A 3 -8.73 -3.70 5.56
C GLU A 3 -7.62 -4.75 5.73
N LYS A 4 -7.98 -5.93 6.25
CA LYS A 4 -7.08 -7.08 6.38
C LYS A 4 -6.47 -7.58 5.06
N LEU A 5 -7.13 -7.34 3.93
CA LEU A 5 -6.59 -7.69 2.62
C LEU A 5 -5.47 -6.72 2.23
N ILE A 6 -5.70 -5.42 2.46
CA ILE A 6 -4.74 -4.34 2.19
C ILE A 6 -3.48 -4.53 3.06
N GLU A 7 -3.64 -4.79 4.36
CA GLU A 7 -2.53 -5.10 5.26
C GLU A 7 -1.67 -6.28 4.76
N LYS A 8 -2.32 -7.37 4.32
CA LYS A 8 -1.62 -8.55 3.79
C LYS A 8 -0.87 -8.24 2.50
N MET A 9 -1.42 -7.39 1.65
CA MET A 9 -0.80 -6.99 0.39
C MET A 9 0.39 -6.06 0.62
N LEU A 10 0.26 -5.07 1.51
CA LEU A 10 1.35 -4.23 1.99
C LEU A 10 2.50 -5.08 2.53
N ALA A 11 2.20 -5.99 3.46
CA ALA A 11 3.21 -6.87 4.05
C ALA A 11 3.92 -7.74 2.99
N LYS A 12 3.20 -8.19 1.96
CA LYS A 12 3.76 -8.96 0.85
C LYS A 12 4.70 -8.09 -0.01
N SER A 13 4.27 -6.89 -0.40
CA SER A 13 5.06 -6.00 -1.23
C SER A 13 6.31 -5.48 -0.50
N PHE A 14 6.20 -5.08 0.77
CA PHE A 14 7.37 -4.73 1.57
C PHE A 14 8.40 -5.87 1.64
N ARG A 15 7.92 -7.11 1.84
CA ARG A 15 8.79 -8.30 1.83
C ARG A 15 9.47 -8.52 0.47
N GLN A 16 8.78 -8.25 -0.64
CA GLN A 16 9.32 -8.36 -1.99
C GLN A 16 10.46 -7.37 -2.24
N TYR A 17 10.30 -6.13 -1.75
CA TYR A 17 11.35 -5.10 -1.79
C TYR A 17 12.43 -5.26 -0.70
N GLN A 18 12.34 -6.29 0.15
CA GLN A 18 13.19 -6.46 1.34
C GLN A 18 13.21 -5.23 2.26
N CYS A 19 12.16 -4.42 2.21
CA CYS A 19 11.95 -3.24 3.02
C CYS A 19 10.92 -3.53 4.12
N LYS A 20 10.85 -2.64 5.10
CA LYS A 20 9.77 -2.59 6.07
C LYS A 20 9.22 -1.16 6.09
N PRO A 21 7.93 -0.96 6.41
CA PRO A 21 7.45 0.37 6.72
C PRO A 21 8.31 0.97 7.83
N VAL A 22 8.66 2.25 7.69
CA VAL A 22 9.61 2.93 8.59
C VAL A 22 9.02 3.00 10.00
N SER A 23 7.70 3.14 10.14
CA SER A 23 6.97 3.13 11.40
C SER A 23 5.52 2.66 11.22
N LYS A 24 4.82 2.38 12.34
CA LYS A 24 3.38 2.05 12.31
C LYS A 24 2.53 3.19 11.75
N GLU A 25 2.92 4.43 12.03
CA GLU A 25 2.23 5.62 11.52
C GLU A 25 2.31 5.69 9.99
N ASP A 26 3.47 5.36 9.40
CA ASP A 26 3.61 5.24 7.95
C ASP A 26 2.72 4.14 7.37
N GLU A 27 2.63 3.00 8.06
CA GLU A 27 1.76 1.89 7.65
C GLU A 27 0.28 2.32 7.63
N GLU A 28 -0.18 3.07 8.64
CA GLU A 28 -1.54 3.62 8.66
C GLU A 28 -1.78 4.64 7.53
N ILE A 29 -0.81 5.51 7.26
CA ILE A 29 -0.90 6.49 6.15
C ILE A 29 -1.01 5.77 4.80
N LEU A 30 -0.21 4.72 4.59
CA LEU A 30 -0.24 3.92 3.37
C LEU A 30 -1.59 3.21 3.20
N ILE A 31 -2.10 2.60 4.27
CA ILE A 31 -3.42 1.96 4.27
C ILE A 31 -4.52 2.97 3.92
N GLN A 32 -4.52 4.15 4.53
CA GLN A 32 -5.51 5.20 4.24
C GLN A 32 -5.41 5.69 2.80
N SER A 33 -4.20 5.83 2.25
CA SER A 33 -3.98 6.24 0.87
C SER A 33 -4.55 5.22 -0.12
N ILE A 34 -4.28 3.94 0.12
CA ILE A 34 -4.81 2.82 -0.68
C ILE A 34 -6.34 2.76 -0.57
N GLN A 35 -6.90 2.92 0.63
CA GLN A 35 -8.35 2.94 0.84
C GLN A 35 -9.02 4.11 0.10
N THR A 36 -8.42 5.29 0.13
CA THR A 36 -8.91 6.47 -0.60
C THR A 36 -8.89 6.25 -2.11
N LEU A 37 -7.81 5.66 -2.63
CA LEU A 37 -7.65 5.36 -4.04
C LEU A 37 -8.70 4.34 -4.53
N ILE A 38 -8.90 3.25 -3.81
CA ILE A 38 -9.92 2.23 -4.13
C ILE A 38 -11.34 2.82 -4.12
N HIS A 39 -11.63 3.73 -3.19
CA HIS A 39 -12.94 4.38 -3.14
C HIS A 39 -13.14 5.34 -4.32
N SER A 40 -12.08 6.00 -4.75
CA SER A 40 -12.12 6.96 -5.87
C SER A 40 -12.15 6.24 -7.23
N GLU A 41 -11.47 5.10 -7.32
CA GLU A 41 -11.35 4.29 -8.54
C GLU A 41 -11.69 2.82 -8.26
N PRO A 42 -12.98 2.44 -8.27
CA PRO A 42 -13.41 1.08 -7.92
C PRO A 42 -12.99 0.00 -8.92
N HIS A 43 -12.46 0.40 -10.09
CA HIS A 43 -11.97 -0.50 -11.14
C HIS A 43 -10.44 -0.61 -11.19
N ILE A 44 -9.73 0.05 -10.28
CA ILE A 44 -8.28 0.02 -10.24
C ILE A 44 -7.77 -1.40 -9.93
N ASP A 45 -6.66 -1.80 -10.57
CA ASP A 45 -5.96 -3.01 -10.15
C ASP A 45 -5.29 -2.76 -8.80
N LEU A 46 -5.82 -3.43 -7.77
CA LEU A 46 -5.36 -3.26 -6.40
C LEU A 46 -3.88 -3.66 -6.22
N TYR A 47 -3.40 -4.67 -6.96
CA TYR A 47 -2.01 -5.10 -6.85
C TYR A 47 -1.09 -4.04 -7.44
N GLU A 48 -1.39 -3.56 -8.65
CA GLU A 48 -0.58 -2.51 -9.30
C GLU A 48 -0.58 -1.22 -8.47
N ALA A 49 -1.74 -0.78 -8.00
CA ALA A 49 -1.86 0.42 -7.17
C ALA A 49 -1.05 0.35 -5.87
N ILE A 50 -1.05 -0.81 -5.19
CA ILE A 50 -0.26 -1.01 -3.97
C ILE A 50 1.24 -1.05 -4.29
N GLU A 51 1.64 -1.66 -5.41
CA GLU A 51 3.04 -1.67 -5.83
C GLU A 51 3.55 -0.25 -6.15
N ASP A 52 2.77 0.55 -6.87
CA ASP A 52 3.12 1.93 -7.20
C ASP A 52 3.30 2.79 -5.94
N ILE A 53 2.31 2.76 -5.03
CA ILE A 53 2.36 3.51 -3.77
C ILE A 53 3.58 3.11 -2.92
N ILE A 54 3.88 1.82 -2.83
CA ILE A 54 5.03 1.33 -2.06
C ILE A 54 6.34 1.70 -2.75
N TYR A 55 6.40 1.64 -4.07
CA TYR A 55 7.57 2.06 -4.83
C TYR A 55 7.85 3.56 -4.65
N GLU A 56 6.83 4.41 -4.75
CA GLU A 56 6.93 5.86 -4.47
C GLU A 56 7.41 6.09 -3.03
N TYR A 57 6.82 5.41 -2.05
CA TYR A 57 7.23 5.50 -0.64
C TYR A 57 8.69 5.11 -0.42
N ILE A 58 9.16 4.01 -1.02
CA ILE A 58 10.54 3.53 -0.87
C ILE A 58 11.53 4.47 -1.59
N THR A 59 11.15 5.00 -2.75
CA THR A 59 12.02 5.86 -3.57
C THR A 59 11.97 7.33 -3.19
N GLY A 60 11.00 7.74 -2.37
CA GLY A 60 10.77 9.14 -1.97
C GLY A 60 10.35 10.04 -3.13
N LYS A 61 9.67 9.48 -4.13
CA LYS A 61 9.17 10.20 -5.31
C LYS A 61 7.76 10.74 -5.10
#